data_AF-A0A6L7HUJ1-F1
#
_entry.id   AF-A0A6L7HUJ1-F1
#
_cell.length_a   1.000
_cell.length_b   1.000
_cell.length_c   1.000
_cell.angle_alpha   90.00
_cell.angle_beta   90.00
_cell.angle_gamma   90.00
#
_symmetry.space_group_name_H-M   'P 1'
#
loop_
_entity.id
_entity.type
_entity.pdbx_description
1 polymer ?
#
loop_
_entity_poly.entity_id
_entity_poly.type
_entity_poly.pdbx_seq_one_letter_code
_entity_poly.pdbx_strand_id
1 'polypeptide(L)'
;MEYPLVTTAWLEANLFEANLVLLDASMQSVVGKEPILYDEFVCIPRSQKFDIEKVFCDTTSSQLHAMPTPEQFEQGATALGIDRDSLVVIYDNQGIYSAPRAWWMFKLMGHENVYVLDGGLPQWLSEARMTSESYQPTILDEESVPYVADFQPKLICDANYVLESLGGDSVILDARAPGRFAGEVGEPRPGVRCGHIPGSVNLPFGELLREHRMKRVEDLQAMFEQLVGEQGSEQERIFSCGSGITACILILASVASSHDKAVLYDGSWADWGSNAELPIEQGA
;
A
#
# COMPACT_ATOMS: atom_id res chain seq x y z
N MET A 1 -8.21 13.04 13.23
CA MET A 1 -7.71 12.23 12.11
C MET A 1 -6.76 13.11 11.33
N GLU A 2 -5.61 12.60 10.95
CA GLU A 2 -4.66 13.32 10.08
C GLU A 2 -4.55 12.48 8.82
N TYR A 3 -5.26 12.87 7.75
CA TYR A 3 -5.27 12.09 6.52
C TYR A 3 -3.84 11.90 5.98
N PRO A 4 -3.45 10.67 5.55
CA PRO A 4 -4.26 9.44 5.37
C PRO A 4 -4.24 8.46 6.56
N LEU A 5 -3.84 8.91 7.76
CA LEU A 5 -3.64 8.08 8.94
C LEU A 5 -4.66 8.34 10.07
N VAL A 6 -4.92 7.30 10.85
CA VAL A 6 -5.59 7.39 12.16
C VAL A 6 -4.75 6.70 13.22
N THR A 7 -4.80 7.21 14.45
CA THR A 7 -4.07 6.61 15.56
C THR A 7 -4.89 5.47 16.19
N THR A 8 -4.21 4.55 16.88
CA THR A 8 -4.84 3.51 17.71
C THR A 8 -5.80 4.08 18.76
N ALA A 9 -5.44 5.22 19.38
CA ALA A 9 -6.31 5.91 20.33
C ALA A 9 -7.58 6.45 19.66
N TRP A 10 -7.48 7.00 18.44
CA TRP A 10 -8.65 7.44 17.69
C TRP A 10 -9.52 6.24 17.31
N LEU A 11 -8.93 5.15 16.82
CA LEU A 11 -9.69 3.95 16.46
C LEU A 11 -10.42 3.37 17.66
N GLU A 12 -9.79 3.23 18.82
CA GLU A 12 -10.45 2.74 20.03
C GLU A 12 -11.68 3.59 20.42
N ALA A 13 -11.55 4.92 20.34
CA ALA A 13 -12.64 5.83 20.67
C ALA A 13 -13.82 5.76 19.68
N ASN A 14 -13.59 5.30 18.44
CA ASN A 14 -14.59 5.28 17.36
C ASN A 14 -14.93 3.87 16.88
N LEU A 15 -14.39 2.82 17.51
CA LEU A 15 -14.47 1.44 17.03
C LEU A 15 -15.92 0.95 16.83
N PHE A 16 -16.85 1.53 17.59
CA PHE A 16 -18.25 1.15 17.59
C PHE A 16 -19.17 2.06 16.77
N GLU A 17 -18.62 3.06 16.07
CA GLU A 17 -19.39 3.87 15.13
C GLU A 17 -20.03 3.00 14.05
N ALA A 18 -21.27 3.33 13.68
CA ALA A 18 -22.08 2.47 12.81
C ALA A 18 -21.53 2.38 11.38
N ASN A 19 -20.97 3.49 10.89
CA ASN A 19 -20.42 3.61 9.53
C ASN A 19 -18.93 3.23 9.44
N LEU A 20 -18.28 2.82 10.54
CA LEU A 20 -16.88 2.41 10.53
C LEU A 20 -16.75 0.94 10.13
N VAL A 21 -15.99 0.71 9.06
CA VAL A 21 -15.57 -0.62 8.60
C VAL A 21 -14.08 -0.78 8.88
N LEU A 22 -13.74 -1.71 9.77
CA LEU A 22 -12.35 -2.03 10.09
C LEU A 22 -11.89 -3.24 9.29
N LEU A 23 -10.81 -3.08 8.54
CA LEU A 23 -10.28 -4.09 7.62
C LEU A 23 -8.87 -4.54 8.04
N ASP A 24 -8.70 -5.86 8.14
CA ASP A 24 -7.41 -6.50 8.30
C ASP A 24 -6.88 -6.93 6.93
N ALA A 25 -5.88 -6.20 6.43
CA ALA A 25 -5.23 -6.44 5.14
C ALA A 25 -3.89 -7.19 5.29
N SER A 26 -3.73 -8.01 6.34
CA SER A 26 -2.51 -8.78 6.58
C SER A 26 -2.21 -9.78 5.47
N MET A 27 -0.94 -9.83 5.05
CA MET A 27 -0.43 -10.81 4.08
C MET A 27 0.24 -11.99 4.76
N GLN A 28 0.28 -13.13 4.07
CA GLN A 28 1.06 -14.29 4.53
C GLN A 28 2.56 -14.12 4.29
N SER A 29 2.94 -13.48 3.18
CA SER A 29 4.33 -13.30 2.77
C SER A 29 4.82 -11.88 3.03
N VAL A 30 5.89 -11.75 3.81
CA VAL A 30 6.54 -10.47 4.13
C VAL A 30 7.95 -10.46 3.54
N VAL A 31 8.26 -9.45 2.73
CA VAL A 31 9.53 -9.32 2.02
C VAL A 31 10.16 -7.96 2.32
N GLY A 32 11.47 -7.95 2.60
CA GLY A 32 12.22 -6.71 2.82
C GLY A 32 12.26 -6.22 4.27
N LYS A 33 11.69 -6.98 5.21
CA LYS A 33 11.86 -6.82 6.66
C LYS A 33 11.76 -8.18 7.34
N GLU A 34 12.22 -8.26 8.59
CA GLU A 34 11.92 -9.40 9.46
C GLU A 34 10.41 -9.40 9.80
N PRO A 35 9.69 -10.51 9.57
CA PRO A 35 8.27 -10.59 9.87
C PRO A 35 8.02 -10.65 11.37
N ILE A 36 6.99 -9.94 11.82
CA ILE A 36 6.40 -10.11 13.15
C ILE A 36 5.56 -11.38 13.11
N LEU A 37 5.87 -12.32 14.00
CA LEU A 37 5.18 -13.59 14.14
C LEU A 37 4.22 -13.54 15.34
N TYR A 38 3.08 -14.20 15.19
CA TYR A 38 2.05 -14.32 16.21
C TYR A 38 1.82 -15.81 16.48
N ASP A 39 1.87 -16.22 17.76
CA ASP A 39 1.71 -17.62 18.15
C ASP A 39 0.30 -18.13 17.85
N GLU A 40 -0.69 -17.26 18.01
CA GLU A 40 -2.10 -17.53 17.78
C GLU A 40 -2.74 -16.41 16.96
N PHE A 41 -3.87 -16.71 16.33
CA PHE A 41 -4.61 -15.69 15.60
C PHE A 41 -5.18 -14.64 16.56
N VAL A 42 -4.88 -13.37 16.28
CA VAL A 42 -5.38 -12.23 17.03
C VAL A 42 -5.65 -11.07 16.07
N CYS A 43 -6.75 -10.36 16.28
CA CYS A 43 -7.14 -9.20 15.50
C CYS A 43 -7.74 -8.10 16.40
N ILE A 44 -7.94 -6.92 15.84
CA ILE A 44 -8.68 -5.85 16.51
C ILE A 44 -10.18 -6.23 16.53
N PRO A 45 -10.95 -5.95 17.60
CA PRO A 45 -12.37 -6.24 17.61
C PRO A 45 -13.05 -5.54 16.43
N ARG A 46 -14.05 -6.20 15.83
CA ARG A 46 -14.76 -5.74 14.62
C ARG A 46 -13.99 -5.79 13.30
N SER A 47 -12.77 -6.29 13.29
CA SER A 47 -12.04 -6.51 12.03
C SER A 47 -12.78 -7.47 11.11
N GLN A 48 -12.92 -7.09 9.85
CA GLN A 48 -13.26 -7.97 8.74
C GLN A 48 -11.97 -8.29 7.95
N LYS A 49 -11.88 -9.50 7.41
CA LYS A 49 -10.71 -9.88 6.60
C LYS A 49 -10.76 -9.22 5.22
N PHE A 50 -9.70 -8.52 4.85
CA PHE A 50 -9.50 -7.94 3.52
C PHE A 50 -8.37 -8.67 2.80
N ASP A 51 -8.71 -9.76 2.10
CA ASP A 51 -7.72 -10.65 1.49
C ASP A 51 -7.17 -10.08 0.17
N ILE A 52 -6.09 -9.30 0.27
CA ILE A 52 -5.42 -8.68 -0.88
C ILE A 52 -4.64 -9.66 -1.76
N GLU A 53 -4.48 -10.92 -1.34
CA GLU A 53 -3.73 -11.92 -2.10
C GLU A 53 -4.65 -12.79 -2.97
N LYS A 54 -5.94 -12.88 -2.63
CA LYS A 54 -6.89 -13.82 -3.29
C LYS A 54 -8.21 -13.20 -3.71
N VAL A 55 -8.73 -12.25 -2.94
CA VAL A 55 -10.05 -11.65 -3.21
C VAL A 55 -9.90 -10.30 -3.90
N PHE A 56 -9.04 -9.44 -3.36
CA PHE A 56 -8.75 -8.10 -3.91
C PHE A 56 -7.46 -8.12 -4.73
N CYS A 57 -7.37 -9.06 -5.67
CA CYS A 57 -6.25 -9.23 -6.59
C CYS A 57 -6.81 -9.66 -7.95
N ASP A 58 -6.25 -9.13 -9.05
CA ASP A 58 -6.64 -9.62 -10.37
C ASP A 58 -6.02 -10.98 -10.66
N THR A 59 -6.83 -12.02 -10.46
CA THR A 59 -6.44 -13.42 -10.70
C THR A 59 -6.26 -13.79 -12.17
N THR A 60 -6.63 -12.89 -13.11
CA THR A 60 -6.45 -13.09 -14.55
C THR A 60 -5.11 -12.54 -15.06
N SER A 61 -4.47 -11.68 -14.27
CA SER A 61 -3.16 -11.11 -14.58
C SER A 61 -2.03 -12.12 -14.36
N SER A 62 -0.98 -12.00 -15.17
CA SER A 62 0.29 -12.71 -14.95
C SER A 62 1.18 -12.01 -13.91
N GLN A 63 0.86 -10.77 -13.54
CA GLN A 63 1.62 -10.00 -12.56
C GLN A 63 1.28 -10.45 -11.14
N LEU A 64 2.29 -10.45 -10.26
CA LEU A 64 2.04 -10.78 -8.85
C LEU A 64 1.39 -9.60 -8.14
N HIS A 65 0.32 -9.88 -7.40
CA HIS A 65 -0.45 -8.91 -6.62
C HIS A 65 -1.10 -7.82 -7.48
N ALA A 66 -1.36 -8.09 -8.77
CA ALA A 66 -2.03 -7.15 -9.66
C ALA A 66 -3.26 -6.54 -9.02
N MET A 67 -3.42 -5.22 -9.16
CA MET A 67 -4.60 -4.51 -8.67
C MET A 67 -5.87 -5.17 -9.21
N PRO A 68 -6.91 -5.33 -8.37
CA PRO A 68 -8.18 -5.89 -8.83
C PRO A 68 -8.79 -4.96 -9.90
N THR A 69 -9.53 -5.53 -10.85
CA THR A 69 -10.38 -4.73 -11.73
C THR A 69 -11.47 -4.03 -10.92
N PRO A 70 -12.09 -2.94 -11.43
CA PRO A 70 -13.21 -2.30 -10.76
C PRO A 70 -14.30 -3.30 -10.36
N GLU A 71 -14.65 -4.23 -11.25
CA GLU A 71 -15.70 -5.22 -11.02
C GLU A 71 -15.33 -6.23 -9.92
N GLN A 72 -14.07 -6.68 -9.87
CA GLN A 72 -13.59 -7.56 -8.81
C GLN A 72 -13.61 -6.83 -7.45
N PHE A 73 -13.20 -5.57 -7.44
CA PHE A 73 -13.23 -4.75 -6.23
C PHE A 73 -14.66 -4.49 -5.75
N GLU A 74 -15.58 -4.10 -6.65
CA GLU A 74 -17.00 -3.88 -6.35
C GLU A 74 -17.65 -5.11 -5.71
N GLN A 75 -17.38 -6.30 -6.26
CA GLN A 75 -17.88 -7.56 -5.71
C GLN A 75 -17.36 -7.81 -4.30
N GLY A 76 -16.05 -7.64 -4.08
CA GLY A 76 -15.42 -7.83 -2.77
C GLY A 76 -15.90 -6.80 -1.74
N ALA A 77 -15.96 -5.52 -2.11
CA ALA A 77 -16.38 -4.43 -1.24
C ALA A 77 -17.87 -4.56 -0.86
N THR A 78 -18.73 -4.91 -1.82
CA THR A 78 -20.15 -5.21 -1.54
C THR A 78 -20.29 -6.39 -0.58
N ALA A 79 -19.48 -7.44 -0.75
CA ALA A 79 -19.51 -8.61 0.14
C ALA A 79 -19.04 -8.29 1.57
N LEU A 80 -18.30 -7.19 1.77
CA LEU A 80 -17.89 -6.66 3.08
C LEU A 80 -18.86 -5.62 3.65
N GLY A 81 -19.97 -5.34 2.96
CA GLY A 81 -20.96 -4.35 3.37
C GLY A 81 -20.45 -2.92 3.29
N ILE A 82 -19.48 -2.67 2.41
CA ILE A 82 -18.91 -1.34 2.19
C ILE A 82 -19.72 -0.64 1.11
N ASP A 83 -20.16 0.57 1.40
CA ASP A 83 -20.75 1.51 0.44
C ASP A 83 -19.85 2.74 0.26
N ARG A 84 -20.31 3.73 -0.50
CA ARG A 84 -19.54 4.97 -0.78
C ARG A 84 -19.34 5.86 0.45
N ASP A 85 -20.24 5.80 1.43
CA ASP A 85 -20.24 6.67 2.60
C ASP A 85 -19.50 6.05 3.80
N SER A 86 -19.17 4.76 3.70
CA SER A 86 -18.43 3.98 4.69
C SER A 86 -17.10 4.63 5.06
N LEU A 87 -16.83 4.73 6.35
CA LEU A 87 -15.54 5.13 6.90
C LEU A 87 -14.66 3.88 7.06
N VAL A 88 -13.71 3.71 6.14
CA VAL A 88 -12.86 2.54 6.09
C VAL A 88 -11.56 2.82 6.83
N VAL A 89 -11.21 1.96 7.80
CA VAL A 89 -9.91 1.96 8.47
C VAL A 89 -9.23 0.63 8.20
N ILE A 90 -7.99 0.68 7.73
CA ILE A 90 -7.24 -0.51 7.30
C ILE A 90 -5.99 -0.66 8.15
N TYR A 91 -5.71 -1.86 8.61
CA TYR A 91 -4.47 -2.18 9.29
C TYR A 91 -3.90 -3.50 8.77
N ASP A 92 -2.66 -3.79 9.18
CA ASP A 92 -2.03 -5.10 8.99
C ASP A 92 -1.29 -5.53 10.26
N ASN A 93 -0.88 -6.79 10.26
CA ASN A 93 -0.18 -7.42 11.37
C ASN A 93 1.33 -7.11 11.41
N GLN A 94 1.85 -6.23 10.54
CA GLN A 94 3.26 -5.85 10.48
C GLN A 94 3.52 -4.38 10.87
N GLY A 95 2.47 -3.64 11.22
CA GLY A 95 2.50 -2.22 11.54
C GLY A 95 2.03 -1.39 10.36
N ILE A 96 2.96 -1.09 9.45
CA ILE A 96 2.69 -0.51 8.14
C ILE A 96 3.45 -1.33 7.10
N TYR A 97 2.73 -2.19 6.39
CA TYR A 97 3.31 -3.03 5.34
C TYR A 97 2.35 -3.22 4.15
N SER A 98 1.24 -3.92 4.36
CA SER A 98 0.25 -4.26 3.34
C SER A 98 -1.03 -3.42 3.43
N ALA A 99 -1.33 -2.84 4.59
CA ALA A 99 -2.44 -1.90 4.74
C ALA A 99 -2.37 -0.71 3.77
N PRO A 100 -1.21 -0.11 3.47
CA PRO A 100 -1.11 0.95 2.47
C PRO A 100 -1.50 0.50 1.06
N ARG A 101 -1.26 -0.77 0.71
CA ARG A 101 -1.68 -1.34 -0.58
C ARG A 101 -3.20 -1.39 -0.67
N ALA A 102 -3.86 -1.91 0.35
CA ALA A 102 -5.31 -1.95 0.43
C ALA A 102 -5.90 -0.52 0.42
N TRP A 103 -5.32 0.41 1.16
CA TRP A 103 -5.70 1.84 1.10
C TRP A 103 -5.60 2.39 -0.32
N TRP A 104 -4.52 2.09 -1.06
CA TRP A 104 -4.38 2.54 -2.44
C TRP A 104 -5.40 1.90 -3.39
N MET A 105 -5.83 0.65 -3.14
CA MET A 105 -6.95 0.05 -3.90
C MET A 105 -8.23 0.86 -3.74
N PHE A 106 -8.58 1.28 -2.52
CA PHE A 106 -9.73 2.15 -2.28
C PHE A 106 -9.58 3.51 -2.98
N LYS A 107 -8.39 4.13 -2.93
CA LYS A 107 -8.10 5.36 -3.67
C LYS A 107 -8.26 5.19 -5.17
N LEU A 108 -7.79 4.08 -5.72
CA LEU A 108 -7.92 3.72 -7.14
C LEU A 108 -9.39 3.56 -7.57
N MET A 109 -10.28 3.19 -6.63
CA MET A 109 -11.71 3.06 -6.87
C MET A 109 -12.51 4.31 -6.46
N GLY A 110 -11.82 5.44 -6.21
CA GLY A 110 -12.44 6.73 -5.91
C GLY A 110 -13.05 6.84 -4.50
N HIS A 111 -12.68 5.95 -3.58
CA HIS A 111 -13.12 6.03 -2.19
C HIS A 111 -12.28 7.06 -1.42
N GLU A 112 -12.92 8.06 -0.85
CA GLU A 112 -12.24 9.14 -0.13
C GLU A 112 -12.11 8.87 1.37
N ASN A 113 -13.14 8.29 1.99
CA ASN A 113 -13.20 8.03 3.43
C ASN A 113 -12.44 6.76 3.83
N VAL A 114 -11.16 6.66 3.46
CA VAL A 114 -10.29 5.52 3.76
C VAL A 114 -8.98 5.96 4.42
N TYR A 115 -8.61 5.27 5.50
CA TYR A 115 -7.44 5.59 6.33
C TYR A 115 -6.65 4.34 6.67
N VAL A 116 -5.35 4.51 6.93
CA VAL A 116 -4.49 3.46 7.49
C VAL A 116 -4.32 3.68 8.99
N LEU A 117 -4.40 2.60 9.78
CA LEU A 117 -4.12 2.63 11.21
C LEU A 117 -2.61 2.73 11.46
N ASP A 118 -2.15 3.89 11.91
CA ASP A 118 -0.74 4.13 12.20
C ASP A 118 -0.27 3.24 13.36
N GLY A 119 0.66 2.32 13.07
CA GLY A 119 1.16 1.35 14.03
C GLY A 119 0.55 -0.05 13.92
N GLY A 120 -0.55 -0.19 13.19
CA GLY A 120 -1.24 -1.47 12.93
C GLY A 120 -1.55 -2.28 14.19
N LEU A 121 -1.65 -3.61 14.00
CA LEU A 121 -1.84 -4.55 15.11
C LEU A 121 -0.69 -4.53 16.14
N PRO A 122 0.61 -4.42 15.75
CA PRO A 122 1.70 -4.37 16.71
C PRO A 122 1.57 -3.24 17.74
N GLN A 123 1.23 -2.02 17.30
CA GLN A 123 1.03 -0.89 18.19
C GLN A 123 -0.24 -1.07 19.06
N TRP A 124 -1.30 -1.63 18.48
CA TRP A 124 -2.52 -1.92 19.22
C TRP A 124 -2.26 -2.88 20.40
N LEU A 125 -1.46 -3.92 20.16
CA LEU A 125 -1.08 -4.90 21.20
C LEU A 125 -0.11 -4.32 22.23
N SER A 126 0.87 -3.51 21.80
CA SER A 126 1.83 -2.90 22.73
C SER A 126 1.17 -1.93 23.72
N GLU A 127 0.03 -1.36 23.33
CA GLU A 127 -0.82 -0.51 24.16
C GLU A 127 -1.83 -1.28 25.01
N ALA A 128 -1.78 -2.62 25.02
CA ALA A 128 -2.64 -3.51 25.79
C ALA A 128 -4.15 -3.27 25.57
N ARG A 129 -4.53 -2.95 24.33
CA ARG A 129 -5.92 -2.72 23.93
C ARG A 129 -6.67 -4.03 23.74
N MET A 130 -8.00 -3.96 23.78
CA MET A 130 -8.88 -5.13 23.59
C MET A 130 -8.67 -5.78 22.23
N THR A 131 -8.64 -7.10 22.17
CA THR A 131 -8.45 -7.90 20.95
C THR A 131 -9.60 -8.90 20.75
N SER A 132 -9.63 -9.53 19.57
CA SER A 132 -10.52 -10.64 19.22
C SER A 132 -9.72 -11.81 18.64
N GLU A 133 -10.20 -13.02 18.88
CA GLU A 133 -9.66 -14.28 18.34
C GLU A 133 -10.40 -14.72 17.06
N SER A 134 -11.30 -13.88 16.53
CA SER A 134 -12.01 -14.13 15.28
C SER A 134 -12.39 -12.83 14.58
N TYR A 135 -12.46 -12.88 13.24
CA TYR A 135 -13.01 -11.78 12.45
C TYR A 135 -14.51 -11.63 12.70
N GLN A 136 -15.00 -10.40 12.62
CA GLN A 136 -16.42 -10.12 12.62
C GLN A 136 -17.05 -10.64 11.32
N PRO A 137 -18.15 -11.40 11.39
CA PRO A 137 -18.90 -11.79 10.20
C PRO A 137 -19.59 -10.56 9.60
N THR A 138 -19.55 -10.43 8.28
CA THR A 138 -20.34 -9.44 7.55
C THR A 138 -21.80 -9.86 7.54
N ILE A 139 -22.69 -8.92 7.88
CA ILE A 139 -24.14 -9.11 7.79
C ILE A 139 -24.67 -8.09 6.80
N LEU A 140 -25.12 -8.56 5.65
CA LEU A 140 -25.80 -7.74 4.65
C LEU A 140 -27.32 -7.81 4.90
N ASP A 141 -27.98 -6.67 4.88
CA ASP A 141 -29.44 -6.56 4.90
C ASP A 141 -30.03 -6.39 3.50
N GLU A 142 -31.35 -6.48 3.36
CA GLU A 142 -32.03 -6.28 2.07
C GLU A 142 -31.91 -4.84 1.54
N GLU A 143 -31.53 -3.88 2.40
CA GLU A 143 -31.34 -2.47 2.05
C GLU A 143 -29.89 -2.15 1.66
N SER A 144 -28.96 -3.10 1.77
CA SER A 144 -27.54 -2.92 1.50
C SER A 144 -27.31 -2.53 0.04
N VAL A 145 -26.70 -1.36 -0.17
CA VAL A 145 -26.42 -0.85 -1.52
C VAL A 145 -25.11 -1.46 -2.05
N PRO A 146 -25.07 -1.97 -3.29
CA PRO A 146 -23.83 -2.43 -3.89
C PRO A 146 -22.79 -1.31 -3.96
N TYR A 147 -21.53 -1.66 -3.72
CA TYR A 147 -20.41 -0.75 -3.95
C TYR A 147 -20.29 -0.47 -5.46
N VAL A 148 -20.08 0.80 -5.81
CA VAL A 148 -19.84 1.23 -7.20
C VAL A 148 -18.52 2.00 -7.23
N ALA A 149 -17.56 1.50 -8.00
CA ALA A 149 -16.24 2.11 -8.11
C ALA A 149 -16.27 3.33 -9.04
N ASP A 150 -15.58 4.39 -8.63
CA ASP A 150 -15.21 5.51 -9.51
C ASP A 150 -13.72 5.37 -9.84
N PHE A 151 -13.42 4.52 -10.83
CA PHE A 151 -12.05 4.12 -11.14
C PHE A 151 -11.18 5.31 -11.57
N GLN A 152 -10.00 5.44 -10.95
CA GLN A 152 -9.06 6.54 -11.13
C GLN A 152 -7.82 6.07 -11.94
N PRO A 153 -7.90 5.98 -13.28
CA PRO A 153 -6.84 5.39 -14.10
C PRO A 153 -5.50 6.13 -14.02
N LYS A 154 -5.48 7.37 -13.52
CA LYS A 154 -4.25 8.17 -13.34
C LYS A 154 -3.42 7.75 -12.13
N LEU A 155 -3.97 6.93 -11.23
CA LEU A 155 -3.28 6.51 -9.99
C LEU A 155 -2.47 5.21 -10.18
N ILE A 156 -2.49 4.62 -11.37
CA ILE A 156 -1.82 3.38 -11.70
C ILE A 156 -1.23 3.45 -13.11
N CYS A 157 -0.06 2.86 -13.32
CA CYS A 157 0.59 2.79 -14.63
C CYS A 157 1.25 1.43 -14.87
N ASP A 158 1.60 1.17 -16.14
CA ASP A 158 2.26 -0.05 -16.60
C ASP A 158 3.73 0.21 -17.00
N ALA A 159 4.42 -0.84 -17.47
CA ALA A 159 5.82 -0.74 -17.89
C ALA A 159 6.04 0.23 -19.07
N ASN A 160 5.07 0.35 -19.99
CA ASN A 160 5.21 1.22 -21.14
C ASN A 160 5.18 2.69 -20.70
N TYR A 161 4.26 3.03 -19.80
CA TYR A 161 4.20 4.36 -19.20
C TYR A 161 5.51 4.74 -18.50
N VAL A 162 6.07 3.82 -17.73
CA VAL A 162 7.37 4.02 -17.06
C VAL A 162 8.49 4.21 -18.07
N LEU A 163 8.53 3.39 -19.13
CA LEU A 163 9.52 3.49 -20.20
C LEU A 163 9.46 4.84 -20.92
N GLU A 164 8.26 5.33 -21.21
CA GLU A 164 8.03 6.65 -21.83
C GLU A 164 8.39 7.82 -20.90
N SER A 165 8.33 7.59 -19.58
CA SER A 165 8.67 8.60 -18.56
C SER A 165 10.18 8.73 -18.33
N LEU A 166 11.01 7.81 -18.84
CA LEU A 166 12.45 7.84 -18.64
C LEU A 166 13.08 9.09 -19.26
N GLY A 167 13.85 9.83 -18.46
CA GLY A 167 14.50 11.08 -18.88
C GLY A 167 13.55 12.27 -19.01
N GLY A 168 12.28 12.12 -18.61
CA GLY A 168 11.32 13.21 -18.46
C GLY A 168 11.40 13.90 -17.10
N ASP A 169 10.31 14.59 -16.74
CA ASP A 169 10.19 15.35 -15.49
C ASP A 169 9.69 14.53 -14.30
N SER A 170 9.25 13.28 -14.53
CA SER A 170 8.72 12.40 -13.48
C SER A 170 9.85 11.79 -12.65
N VAL A 171 9.65 11.67 -11.34
CA VAL A 171 10.59 11.02 -10.43
C VAL A 171 10.12 9.60 -10.14
N ILE A 172 10.99 8.61 -10.38
CA ILE A 172 10.70 7.20 -10.10
C ILE A 172 11.34 6.81 -8.77
N LEU A 173 10.55 6.38 -7.79
CA LEU A 173 11.00 5.99 -6.46
C LEU A 173 10.84 4.48 -6.24
N ASP A 174 11.92 3.78 -5.87
CA ASP A 174 11.92 2.34 -5.61
C ASP A 174 12.04 2.04 -4.11
N ALA A 175 11.03 1.33 -3.57
CA ALA A 175 10.90 0.99 -2.17
C ALA A 175 11.79 -0.18 -1.69
N ARG A 176 12.48 -0.88 -2.59
CA ARG A 176 13.28 -2.07 -2.26
C ARG A 176 14.49 -1.71 -1.41
N ALA A 177 15.04 -2.72 -0.73
CA ALA A 177 16.28 -2.57 0.03
C ALA A 177 17.46 -2.18 -0.89
N PRO A 178 18.45 -1.41 -0.40
CA PRO A 178 19.55 -0.90 -1.23
C PRO A 178 20.30 -1.98 -2.02
N GLY A 179 20.61 -3.13 -1.41
CA GLY A 179 21.32 -4.22 -2.11
C GLY A 179 20.53 -4.84 -3.26
N ARG A 180 19.18 -4.85 -3.20
CA ARG A 180 18.33 -5.32 -4.31
C ARG A 180 18.27 -4.29 -5.43
N PHE A 181 18.14 -3.01 -5.06
CA PHE A 181 18.15 -1.89 -6.00
C PHE A 181 19.49 -1.80 -6.76
N ALA A 182 20.61 -1.86 -6.05
CA ALA A 182 21.95 -1.82 -6.63
C ALA A 182 22.31 -3.08 -7.44
N GLY A 183 21.53 -4.15 -7.32
CA GLY A 183 21.75 -5.43 -8.00
C GLY A 183 22.81 -6.32 -7.34
N GLU A 184 23.19 -6.02 -6.10
CA GLU A 184 24.16 -6.80 -5.29
C GLU A 184 23.55 -8.07 -4.70
N VAL A 185 22.23 -8.07 -4.49
CA VAL A 185 21.45 -9.19 -3.98
C VAL A 185 20.46 -9.64 -5.04
N GLY A 186 20.34 -10.96 -5.22
CA GLY A 186 19.36 -11.56 -6.12
C GLY A 186 17.92 -11.23 -5.72
N GLU A 187 17.03 -11.15 -6.71
CA GLU A 187 15.61 -10.99 -6.44
C GLU A 187 15.01 -12.29 -5.86
N PRO A 188 14.01 -12.21 -4.95
CA PRO A 188 13.40 -13.40 -4.35
C PRO A 188 12.78 -14.36 -5.36
N ARG A 189 12.49 -13.88 -6.58
CA ARG A 189 11.83 -14.63 -7.64
C ARG A 189 12.85 -15.11 -8.67
N PRO A 190 12.87 -16.41 -8.99
CA PRO A 190 13.72 -16.95 -10.05
C PRO A 190 13.44 -16.27 -11.40
N GLY A 191 14.50 -15.94 -12.14
CA GLY A 191 14.41 -15.38 -13.49
C GLY A 191 14.25 -13.85 -13.57
N VAL A 192 13.98 -13.17 -12.44
CA VAL A 192 13.96 -11.71 -12.41
C VAL A 192 15.39 -11.17 -12.38
N ARG A 193 15.73 -10.25 -13.30
CA ARG A 193 17.06 -9.62 -13.38
C ARG A 193 17.34 -8.77 -12.13
N CYS A 194 18.62 -8.66 -11.75
CA CYS A 194 19.07 -7.76 -10.67
C CYS A 194 19.22 -6.31 -11.18
N GLY A 195 19.07 -5.33 -10.29
CA GLY A 195 19.25 -3.91 -10.58
C GLY A 195 17.99 -3.10 -10.36
N HIS A 196 17.90 -1.96 -11.05
CA HIS A 196 16.80 -1.00 -10.94
C HIS A 196 16.44 -0.38 -12.30
N ILE A 197 15.33 0.36 -12.30
CA ILE A 197 14.81 1.09 -13.46
C ILE A 197 15.75 2.28 -13.71
N PRO A 198 16.22 2.54 -14.94
CA PRO A 198 17.17 3.61 -15.19
C PRO A 198 16.71 4.97 -14.66
N GLY A 199 17.59 5.68 -13.96
CA GLY A 199 17.29 7.00 -13.37
C GLY A 199 16.30 7.00 -12.20
N SER A 200 15.85 5.83 -11.73
CA SER A 200 15.07 5.74 -10.49
C SER A 200 15.94 6.01 -9.27
N VAL A 201 15.30 6.44 -8.18
CA VAL A 201 15.97 6.74 -6.90
C VAL A 201 15.51 5.73 -5.85
N ASN A 202 16.45 5.18 -5.09
CA ASN A 202 16.13 4.26 -4.02
C ASN A 202 15.65 5.00 -2.77
N LEU A 203 14.44 4.66 -2.31
CA LEU A 203 13.88 5.09 -1.04
C LEU A 203 13.33 3.87 -0.31
N PRO A 204 14.17 3.11 0.42
CA PRO A 204 13.72 1.90 1.10
C PRO A 204 12.56 2.20 2.05
N PHE A 205 11.47 1.44 1.98
CA PHE A 205 10.26 1.74 2.76
C PHE A 205 10.50 1.84 4.28
N GLY A 206 11.47 1.08 4.80
CA GLY A 206 11.83 1.10 6.22
C GLY A 206 12.36 2.46 6.69
N GLU A 207 12.94 3.26 5.79
CA GLU A 207 13.39 4.62 6.08
C GLU A 207 12.22 5.60 6.32
N LEU A 208 10.98 5.24 5.97
CA LEU A 208 9.80 6.06 6.21
C LEU A 208 9.10 5.72 7.52
N LEU A 209 9.55 4.67 8.20
CA LEU A 209 8.92 4.14 9.40
C LEU A 209 9.73 4.48 10.66
N ARG A 210 9.03 4.59 11.78
CA ARG A 210 9.58 4.63 13.13
C ARG A 210 8.90 3.53 13.94
N GLU A 211 9.63 2.44 14.16
CA GLU A 211 9.10 1.20 14.72
C GLU A 211 7.99 0.62 13.83
N HIS A 212 6.74 0.60 14.32
CA HIS A 212 5.57 0.09 13.60
C HIS A 212 4.78 1.20 12.90
N ARG A 213 5.17 2.46 13.10
CA ARG A 213 4.43 3.66 12.68
C ARG A 213 5.12 4.40 11.56
N MET A 214 4.39 5.29 10.91
CA MET A 214 4.94 6.26 9.99
C MET A 214 5.83 7.26 10.76
N LYS A 215 6.89 7.75 10.11
CA LYS A 215 7.64 8.92 10.63
C LYS A 215 6.71 10.14 10.68
N ARG A 216 7.11 11.15 11.45
CA ARG A 216 6.33 12.39 11.56
C ARG A 216 6.28 13.11 10.21
N VAL A 217 5.21 13.85 9.97
CA VAL A 217 4.98 14.58 8.73
C VAL A 217 6.16 15.47 8.37
N GLU A 218 6.76 16.17 9.34
CA GLU A 218 7.90 17.05 9.08
C GLU A 218 9.15 16.29 8.63
N ASP A 219 9.38 15.10 9.20
CA ASP A 219 10.51 14.25 8.82
C ASP A 219 10.29 13.70 7.40
N LEU A 220 9.06 13.30 7.07
CA LEU A 220 8.70 12.84 5.72
C LEU A 220 8.80 13.95 4.67
N GLN A 221 8.32 15.15 4.99
CA GLN A 221 8.41 16.32 4.11
C GLN A 221 9.87 16.59 3.73
N ALA A 222 10.77 16.65 4.72
CA ALA A 222 12.18 16.87 4.47
C ALA A 222 12.81 15.76 3.59
N MET A 223 12.41 14.50 3.80
CA MET A 223 12.88 13.38 2.97
C MET A 223 12.43 13.50 1.52
N PHE A 224 11.16 13.82 1.26
CA PHE A 224 10.65 13.98 -0.10
C PHE A 224 11.22 15.22 -0.77
N GLU A 225 11.29 16.36 -0.09
CA GLU A 225 11.89 17.60 -0.59
C GLU A 225 13.36 17.41 -1.01
N GLN A 226 14.12 16.60 -0.27
CA GLN A 226 15.49 16.26 -0.63
C GLN A 226 15.58 15.45 -1.94
N LEU A 227 14.58 14.62 -2.23
CA LEU A 227 14.54 13.76 -3.41
C LEU A 227 14.03 14.49 -4.66
N VAL A 228 13.03 15.37 -4.52
CA VAL A 228 12.36 16.02 -5.65
C VAL A 228 12.74 17.50 -5.81
N GLY A 229 13.41 18.11 -4.82
CA GLY A 229 13.72 19.54 -4.77
C GLY A 229 12.49 20.42 -4.53
N GLU A 230 12.70 21.71 -4.26
CA GLU A 230 11.62 22.67 -3.93
C GLU A 230 10.59 22.86 -5.06
N GLN A 231 10.96 22.59 -6.33
CA GLN A 231 10.04 22.64 -7.49
C GLN A 231 9.34 21.31 -7.78
N GLY A 232 9.71 20.23 -7.08
CA GLY A 232 9.20 18.88 -7.31
C GLY A 232 7.82 18.62 -6.72
N SER A 233 7.22 19.58 -6.01
CA SER A 233 5.83 19.47 -5.52
C SER A 233 4.83 19.26 -6.67
N GLU A 234 5.10 19.87 -7.82
CA GLU A 234 4.27 19.76 -9.03
C GLU A 234 4.64 18.58 -9.95
N GLN A 235 5.73 17.87 -9.68
CA GLN A 235 6.15 16.73 -10.48
C GLN A 235 5.36 15.48 -10.12
N GLU A 236 5.02 14.69 -11.15
CA GLU A 236 4.47 13.36 -10.96
C GLU A 236 5.55 12.43 -10.38
N ARG A 237 5.14 11.61 -9.41
CA ARG A 237 6.00 10.61 -8.78
C ARG A 237 5.46 9.22 -9.09
N ILE A 238 6.30 8.41 -9.72
CA ILE A 238 6.02 7.02 -10.02
C ILE A 238 6.66 6.17 -8.92
N PHE A 239 5.85 5.38 -8.23
CA PHE A 239 6.31 4.53 -7.13
C PHE A 239 6.38 3.08 -7.57
N SER A 240 7.50 2.43 -7.28
CA SER A 240 7.78 1.04 -7.60
C SER A 240 8.38 0.31 -6.40
N CYS A 241 8.34 -1.02 -6.43
CA CYS A 241 9.08 -1.85 -5.50
C CYS A 241 9.42 -3.21 -6.13
N GLY A 242 9.26 -4.31 -5.40
CA GLY A 242 9.29 -5.66 -5.99
C GLY A 242 8.04 -6.02 -6.78
N SER A 243 6.85 -5.66 -6.30
CA SER A 243 5.56 -6.10 -6.89
C SER A 243 4.37 -5.28 -6.37
N GLY A 244 4.49 -3.96 -6.35
CA GLY A 244 3.38 -3.06 -6.04
C GLY A 244 2.91 -2.98 -4.57
N ILE A 245 3.39 -3.84 -3.66
CA ILE A 245 2.97 -3.81 -2.23
C ILE A 245 3.66 -2.66 -1.47
N THR A 246 4.97 -2.77 -1.25
CA THR A 246 5.70 -1.78 -0.42
C THR A 246 5.85 -0.41 -1.10
N ALA A 247 5.62 -0.31 -2.41
CA ALA A 247 5.51 0.97 -3.12
C ALA A 247 4.38 1.82 -2.52
N CYS A 248 3.27 1.20 -2.11
CA CYS A 248 2.17 1.92 -1.48
C CYS A 248 2.53 2.49 -0.10
N ILE A 249 3.58 2.02 0.57
CA ILE A 249 4.11 2.64 1.80
C ILE A 249 4.70 4.01 1.48
N LEU A 250 5.47 4.10 0.38
CA LEU A 250 6.02 5.37 -0.10
C LEU A 250 4.89 6.32 -0.55
N ILE A 251 3.88 5.80 -1.25
CA ILE A 251 2.71 6.59 -1.64
C ILE A 251 1.99 7.15 -0.41
N LEU A 252 1.74 6.33 0.61
CA LEU A 252 1.10 6.75 1.86
C LEU A 252 1.91 7.87 2.55
N ALA A 253 3.23 7.72 2.62
CA ALA A 253 4.13 8.73 3.18
C ALA A 253 4.16 10.03 2.34
N SER A 254 4.13 9.90 1.02
CA SER A 254 4.06 11.03 0.08
C SER A 254 2.77 11.82 0.31
N VAL A 255 1.63 11.13 0.37
CA VAL A 255 0.33 11.78 0.63
C VAL A 255 0.28 12.38 2.03
N ALA A 256 0.76 11.69 3.07
CA ALA A 256 0.85 12.21 4.44
C ALA A 256 1.71 13.48 4.55
N SER A 257 2.67 13.67 3.63
CA SER A 257 3.57 14.84 3.57
C SER A 257 3.11 15.91 2.57
N SER A 258 1.86 15.86 2.10
CA SER A 258 1.30 16.81 1.12
C SER A 258 1.93 16.73 -0.29
N HIS A 259 2.47 15.57 -0.64
CA HIS A 259 3.00 15.24 -1.97
C HIS A 259 2.04 14.25 -2.66
N ASP A 260 0.95 14.75 -3.22
CA ASP A 260 -0.22 13.94 -3.65
C ASP A 260 -0.20 13.43 -5.10
N LYS A 261 0.69 13.96 -5.95
CA LYS A 261 0.89 13.50 -7.34
C LYS A 261 1.57 12.13 -7.46
N ALA A 262 0.94 11.11 -6.90
CA ALA A 262 1.47 9.76 -6.83
C ALA A 262 0.79 8.83 -7.84
N VAL A 263 1.62 8.09 -8.56
CA VAL A 263 1.21 7.03 -9.50
C VAL A 263 1.92 5.75 -9.10
N LEU A 264 1.17 4.65 -9.02
CA LEU A 264 1.76 3.35 -8.74
C LEU A 264 2.14 2.64 -10.04
N TYR A 265 3.40 2.26 -10.18
CA TYR A 265 3.78 1.22 -11.15
C TYR A 265 3.52 -0.16 -10.54
N ASP A 266 2.37 -0.73 -10.87
CA ASP A 266 1.83 -1.90 -10.16
C ASP A 266 2.68 -3.16 -10.35
N GLY A 267 3.04 -3.45 -11.60
CA GLY A 267 3.92 -4.57 -11.95
C GLY A 267 5.30 -4.47 -11.28
N SER A 268 5.77 -3.25 -11.03
CA SER A 268 7.01 -2.96 -10.29
C SER A 268 8.21 -3.73 -10.87
N TRP A 269 9.25 -3.99 -10.06
CA TRP A 269 10.44 -4.69 -10.53
C TRP A 269 10.19 -6.12 -11.02
N ALA A 270 9.17 -6.82 -10.50
CA ALA A 270 8.84 -8.15 -10.99
C ALA A 270 8.41 -8.15 -12.46
N ASP A 271 7.67 -7.13 -12.88
CA ASP A 271 7.29 -6.93 -14.28
C ASP A 271 8.49 -6.43 -15.10
N TRP A 272 9.11 -5.33 -14.66
CA TRP A 272 10.23 -4.71 -15.36
C TRP A 272 11.46 -5.61 -15.50
N GLY A 273 11.89 -6.20 -14.38
CA GLY A 273 13.07 -7.06 -14.29
C GLY A 273 12.89 -8.39 -15.04
N SER A 274 11.65 -8.83 -15.28
CA SER A 274 11.36 -10.05 -16.06
C SER A 274 11.33 -9.80 -17.57
N ASN A 275 11.11 -8.56 -18.01
CA ASN A 275 11.05 -8.23 -19.43
C ASN A 275 12.45 -7.86 -19.98
N ALA A 276 13.06 -8.76 -20.75
CA ALA A 276 14.40 -8.57 -21.31
C ALA A 276 14.56 -7.37 -22.26
N GLU A 277 13.46 -6.83 -22.80
CA GLU A 277 13.47 -5.67 -23.71
C GLU A 277 13.59 -4.33 -22.95
N LEU A 278 13.29 -4.31 -21.64
CA LEU A 278 13.36 -3.11 -20.82
C LEU A 278 14.78 -2.87 -20.29
N PRO A 279 15.27 -1.62 -20.32
CA PRO A 279 16.61 -1.26 -19.87
C PRO A 279 16.75 -1.40 -18.35
N ILE A 280 17.96 -1.67 -17.88
CA ILE A 280 18.26 -1.81 -16.44
C ILE A 280 19.56 -1.08 -16.11
N GLU A 281 19.65 -0.59 -14.88
CA GLU A 281 20.89 -0.06 -14.28
C GLU A 281 21.29 -0.92 -13.06
N GLN A 282 22.58 -0.91 -12.73
CA GLN A 282 23.18 -1.54 -11.56
C GLN A 282 24.16 -0.57 -10.91
N GLY A 283 24.34 -0.69 -9.59
CA GLY A 283 25.09 0.29 -8.78
C GLY A 283 24.17 1.28 -8.06
N ALA A 284 24.79 2.22 -7.34
CA ALA A 284 24.14 3.27 -6.55
C ALA A 284 24.15 4.61 -7.28
#